data_AF-A0A969LQI5-F1
#
_entry.id   AF-A0A969LQI5-F1
#
_cell.length_a   1.000
_cell.length_b   1.000
_cell.length_c   1.000
_cell.angle_alpha   90.00
_cell.angle_beta   90.00
_cell.angle_gamma   90.00
#
_symmetry.space_group_name_H-M   'P 1'
#
loop_
_entity.id
_entity.type
_entity.pdbx_description
1 polymer ?
#
loop_
_entity_poly.entity_id
_entity_poly.type
_entity_poly.pdbx_seq_one_letter_code
_entity_poly.pdbx_strand_id
1 'polypeptide(L)'
;MRRDPEPLADRLHLREHVERPGRVERVVTPDRLAAHRLIEEFMIQANVAAAEALEGKRAPVIYRVHDAPSKEKLLALRDFLEGLELKLPGSTTLRSGDFNRLLQRAKTLPVVDLVNEVVLRSQSQAVYAPENIGHFGLNLQRYAHFTSPIRRYADLMVHRSLIRALELGAGGVTDDEAGQLKDIAQAISDTERRAMAAERETADRLIAGYLADRVGAEFPARISGVTRSGLFVRLSDTGADGFVPAATIGNDYFRHHEAEHALIGDRTGEAYRLGDDVRVRLVEAIPMAGALRFEMLSSGKRSSAPAGKARWAHRGLRGRNRRR
;
A
#
# COMPACT_ATOMS: atom_id res chain seq x y z
N MET A 1 21.85 9.16 -7.74
CA MET A 1 21.65 7.93 -6.96
C MET A 1 20.28 8.01 -6.30
N ARG A 2 19.25 7.37 -6.88
CA ARG A 2 17.93 7.28 -6.25
C ARG A 2 18.11 6.42 -5.00
N ARG A 3 17.70 6.93 -3.84
CA ARG A 3 17.65 6.11 -2.62
C ARG A 3 16.41 5.23 -2.73
N ASP A 4 16.61 3.94 -2.46
CA ASP A 4 15.61 2.89 -2.58
C ASP A 4 14.27 3.33 -1.97
N PRO A 5 13.16 3.32 -2.72
CA PRO A 5 11.87 3.20 -2.08
C PRO A 5 11.87 1.89 -1.29
N GLU A 6 11.50 1.96 -0.01
CA GLU A 6 11.20 0.75 0.78
C GLU A 6 10.18 -0.10 0.02
N PRO A 7 10.31 -1.45 0.08
CA PRO A 7 9.57 -2.34 -0.80
C PRO A 7 8.06 -2.09 -0.71
N LEU A 8 7.45 -1.92 -1.89
CA LEU A 8 6.01 -2.04 -2.09
C LEU A 8 5.63 -3.49 -1.74
N ALA A 9 5.16 -3.69 -0.50
CA ALA A 9 4.62 -4.95 0.04
C ALA A 9 5.52 -6.18 -0.16
N ASP A 10 6.12 -6.67 0.93
CA ASP A 10 6.80 -7.97 0.95
C ASP A 10 5.87 -9.06 0.40
N ARG A 11 6.11 -9.52 -0.83
CA ARG A 11 5.35 -10.63 -1.42
C ARG A 11 5.78 -11.91 -0.73
N LEU A 12 4.87 -12.46 0.06
CA LEU A 12 5.01 -13.79 0.65
C LEU A 12 5.12 -14.83 -0.46
N HIS A 13 6.08 -15.73 -0.35
CA HIS A 13 6.20 -16.92 -1.17
C HIS A 13 5.63 -18.11 -0.39
N LEU A 14 4.58 -18.72 -0.93
CA LEU A 14 4.02 -19.96 -0.43
C LEU A 14 4.78 -21.12 -1.08
N ARG A 15 5.47 -21.93 -0.27
CA ARG A 15 6.05 -23.19 -0.73
C ARG A 15 5.03 -24.29 -0.58
N GLU A 16 4.63 -24.86 -1.71
CA GLU A 16 3.73 -26.01 -1.76
C GLU A 16 4.45 -27.30 -1.37
N HIS A 17 3.68 -28.22 -0.80
CA HIS A 17 4.13 -29.55 -0.45
C HIS A 17 4.33 -30.40 -1.70
N VAL A 18 5.54 -30.94 -1.89
CA VAL A 18 5.91 -31.68 -3.10
C VAL A 18 5.04 -32.91 -3.35
N GLU A 19 4.64 -33.62 -2.29
CA GLU A 19 3.83 -34.85 -2.39
C GLU A 19 2.31 -34.63 -2.30
N ARG A 20 1.86 -33.42 -1.93
CA ARG A 20 0.44 -33.10 -1.73
C ARG A 20 0.14 -31.74 -2.40
N PRO A 21 -0.01 -31.73 -3.74
CA PRO A 21 -0.27 -30.52 -4.50
C PRO A 21 -1.45 -29.74 -3.91
N GLY A 22 -1.30 -28.42 -3.78
CA GLY A 22 -2.32 -27.54 -3.19
C GLY A 22 -2.29 -27.42 -1.65
N ARG A 23 -1.42 -28.14 -0.93
CA ARG A 23 -1.15 -27.89 0.49
C ARG A 23 0.10 -27.04 0.65
N VAL A 24 0.02 -25.96 1.43
CA VAL A 24 1.19 -25.15 1.78
C VAL A 24 1.99 -25.86 2.87
N GLU A 25 3.28 -26.02 2.64
CA GLU A 25 4.24 -26.55 3.62
C GLU A 25 4.87 -25.42 4.44
N ARG A 26 5.24 -24.32 3.77
CA ARG A 26 5.89 -23.18 4.43
C ARG A 26 5.53 -21.86 3.77
N VAL A 27 5.33 -20.84 4.58
CA VAL A 27 5.24 -19.45 4.13
C VAL A 27 6.60 -18.78 4.37
N VAL A 28 7.16 -18.12 3.36
CA VAL A 28 8.45 -17.43 3.48
C VAL A 28 8.41 -16.07 2.82
N THR A 29 9.07 -15.10 3.43
CA THR A 29 9.40 -13.85 2.77
C THR A 29 10.76 -14.02 2.09
N PRO A 30 10.85 -13.94 0.75
CA PRO A 30 12.13 -14.08 0.05
C PRO A 30 13.01 -12.86 0.28
N ASP A 31 14.33 -13.09 0.39
CA ASP A 31 15.29 -12.01 0.53
C ASP A 31 15.38 -11.16 -0.75
N ARG A 32 15.40 -9.83 -0.61
CA ARG A 32 15.67 -8.91 -1.71
C ARG A 32 17.19 -8.75 -1.93
N LEU A 33 17.73 -9.61 -2.78
CA LEU A 33 19.16 -9.64 -3.12
C LEU A 33 19.62 -8.45 -3.98
N ALA A 34 20.93 -8.20 -4.00
CA ALA A 34 21.55 -7.19 -4.85
C ALA A 34 21.28 -7.44 -6.36
N ALA A 35 21.26 -8.70 -6.78
CA ALA A 35 20.94 -9.08 -8.16
C ALA A 35 19.51 -8.67 -8.56
N HIS A 36 18.52 -8.82 -7.67
CA HIS A 36 17.15 -8.38 -7.92
C HIS A 36 17.10 -6.86 -8.15
N ARG A 37 17.75 -6.08 -7.28
CA ARG A 37 17.84 -4.61 -7.41
C ARG A 37 18.51 -4.18 -8.72
N LEU A 38 19.58 -4.85 -9.11
CA LEU A 38 20.28 -4.56 -10.36
C LEU A 38 19.37 -4.73 -11.58
N ILE A 39 18.63 -5.84 -11.63
CA ILE A 39 17.69 -6.11 -12.71
C ILE A 39 16.54 -5.10 -12.69
N GLU A 40 15.99 -4.79 -11.52
CA GLU A 40 14.95 -3.75 -11.38
C GLU A 40 15.40 -2.40 -11.96
N GLU A 41 16.62 -1.95 -11.64
CA GLU A 41 17.16 -0.70 -12.17
C GLU A 41 17.33 -0.73 -13.70
N PHE A 42 17.87 -1.82 -14.26
CA PHE A 42 17.95 -1.96 -15.73
C PHE A 42 16.57 -1.94 -16.38
N MET A 43 15.59 -2.60 -15.79
CA MET A 43 14.22 -2.59 -16.31
C MET A 43 13.62 -1.20 -16.25
N ILE A 44 13.83 -0.44 -15.17
CA ILE A 44 13.37 0.94 -15.06
C ILE A 44 14.00 1.83 -16.13
N GLN A 45 15.31 1.73 -16.36
CA GLN A 45 15.98 2.52 -17.40
C GLN A 45 15.44 2.19 -18.80
N ALA A 46 15.24 0.91 -19.12
CA ALA A 46 14.65 0.50 -20.39
C ALA A 46 13.21 0.99 -20.57
N ASN A 47 12.40 0.93 -19.52
CA ASN A 47 11.03 1.44 -19.49
C ASN A 47 10.97 2.96 -19.72
N VAL A 48 11.91 3.73 -19.16
CA VAL A 48 12.02 5.19 -19.38
C VAL A 48 12.47 5.46 -20.82
N ALA A 49 13.50 4.77 -21.31
CA ALA A 49 14.01 4.95 -22.67
C ALA A 49 12.93 4.65 -23.74
N ALA A 50 12.11 3.62 -23.54
CA ALA A 50 10.99 3.31 -24.42
C ALA A 50 9.95 4.44 -24.46
N ALA A 51 9.59 4.98 -23.29
CA ALA A 51 8.67 6.11 -23.19
C ALA A 51 9.24 7.36 -23.89
N GLU A 52 10.51 7.69 -23.66
CA GLU A 52 11.22 8.81 -24.30
C GLU A 52 11.27 8.68 -25.82
N ALA A 53 11.60 7.50 -26.33
CA ALA A 53 11.68 7.24 -27.76
C ALA A 53 10.33 7.46 -28.46
N LEU A 54 9.25 6.97 -27.87
CA LEU A 54 7.91 7.15 -28.43
C LEU A 54 7.40 8.59 -28.31
N GLU A 55 7.63 9.27 -27.18
CA GLU A 55 7.32 10.69 -27.02
C GLU A 55 8.03 11.55 -28.08
N GLY A 56 9.33 11.30 -28.30
CA GLY A 56 10.12 12.01 -29.29
C GLY A 56 9.61 11.84 -30.72
N LYS A 57 8.97 10.70 -31.01
CA LYS A 57 8.31 10.40 -32.29
C LYS A 57 6.84 10.81 -32.35
N ARG A 58 6.27 11.35 -31.26
CA ARG A 58 4.84 11.62 -31.09
C ARG A 58 3.97 10.39 -31.41
N ALA A 59 4.49 9.22 -31.07
CA ALA A 59 3.82 7.95 -31.31
C ALA A 59 2.79 7.66 -30.21
N PRO A 60 1.80 6.80 -30.47
CA PRO A 60 0.85 6.35 -29.45
C PRO A 60 1.59 5.60 -28.31
N VAL A 61 1.31 5.94 -27.04
CA VAL A 61 1.97 5.31 -25.87
C VAL A 61 0.94 4.99 -24.81
N ILE A 62 1.08 3.83 -24.16
CA ILE A 62 0.41 3.55 -22.88
C ILE A 62 1.42 3.76 -21.76
N TYR A 63 1.26 4.85 -21.01
CA TYR A 63 2.07 5.14 -19.84
C TYR A 63 1.59 4.33 -18.64
N ARG A 64 2.53 3.99 -17.76
CA ARG A 64 2.24 3.58 -16.39
C ARG A 64 2.32 4.82 -15.52
N VAL A 65 1.17 5.40 -15.22
CA VAL A 65 1.08 6.64 -14.46
C VAL A 65 0.77 6.38 -13.00
N HIS A 66 1.22 7.26 -12.14
CA HIS A 66 0.92 7.22 -10.71
C HIS A 66 0.71 8.64 -10.25
N ASP A 67 -0.53 8.98 -9.94
CA ASP A 67 -0.89 10.34 -9.53
C ASP A 67 -0.33 10.68 -8.14
N ALA A 68 -0.31 11.96 -7.81
CA ALA A 68 -0.13 12.42 -6.46
C ALA A 68 -1.32 11.95 -5.57
N PRO A 69 -1.12 11.84 -4.25
CA PRO A 69 -2.21 11.66 -3.29
C PRO A 69 -3.34 12.70 -3.45
N SER A 70 -4.59 12.30 -3.20
CA SER A 70 -5.73 13.23 -3.22
C SER A 70 -5.63 14.29 -2.11
N LYS A 71 -6.35 15.41 -2.28
CA LYS A 71 -6.36 16.50 -1.28
C LYS A 71 -6.84 16.00 0.08
N GLU A 72 -7.88 15.16 0.12
CA GLU A 72 -8.39 14.59 1.38
C GLU A 72 -7.34 13.72 2.08
N LYS A 73 -6.68 12.84 1.32
CA LYS A 73 -5.61 11.97 1.85
C LYS A 73 -4.42 12.78 2.37
N LEU A 74 -4.06 13.88 1.68
CA LEU A 74 -2.99 14.77 2.12
C LEU A 74 -3.35 15.56 3.38
N LEU A 75 -4.61 15.99 3.53
CA LEU A 75 -5.07 16.66 4.75
C LEU A 75 -5.02 15.70 5.93
N ALA A 76 -5.58 14.50 5.79
CA ALA A 76 -5.53 13.47 6.83
C ALA A 76 -4.08 13.12 7.23
N LEU A 77 -3.18 12.99 6.24
CA LEU A 77 -1.75 12.76 6.51
C LEU A 77 -1.12 13.94 7.28
N ARG A 78 -1.44 15.19 6.93
CA ARG A 78 -0.90 16.37 7.63
C ARG A 78 -1.36 16.40 9.08
N ASP A 79 -2.64 16.15 9.33
CA ASP A 79 -3.21 16.16 10.68
C ASP A 79 -2.55 15.07 11.55
N PHE A 80 -2.36 13.87 11.00
CA PHE A 80 -1.64 12.79 11.65
C PHE A 80 -0.18 13.17 11.99
N LEU A 81 0.53 13.76 11.03
CA LEU A 81 1.94 14.16 11.21
C LEU A 81 2.12 15.30 12.21
N GLU A 82 1.15 16.21 12.32
CA GLU A 82 1.19 17.30 13.29
C GLU A 82 1.25 16.77 14.73
N GLY A 83 0.53 15.69 15.03
CA GLY A 83 0.59 14.99 16.31
C GLY A 83 1.96 14.39 16.64
N LEU A 84 2.82 14.20 15.63
CA LEU A 84 4.19 13.69 15.76
C LEU A 84 5.25 14.79 15.63
N GLU A 85 4.84 16.05 15.64
CA GLU A 85 5.71 17.22 15.38
C GLU A 85 6.45 17.15 14.03
N LEU A 86 5.94 16.33 13.10
CA LEU A 86 6.41 16.22 11.74
C LEU A 86 5.59 17.12 10.82
N LYS A 87 6.25 17.73 9.83
CA LYS A 87 5.58 18.61 8.88
C LYS A 87 5.86 18.18 7.45
N LEU A 88 4.77 17.98 6.71
CA LEU A 88 4.79 17.89 5.26
C LEU A 88 4.84 19.31 4.66
N PRO A 89 5.75 19.62 3.72
CA PRO A 89 5.80 20.92 3.08
C PRO A 89 4.44 21.36 2.53
N GLY A 90 4.03 22.60 2.82
CA GLY A 90 2.75 23.17 2.40
C GLY A 90 2.66 23.59 0.92
N SER A 91 3.62 23.18 0.08
CA SER A 91 3.69 23.65 -1.30
C SER A 91 2.49 23.19 -2.12
N THR A 92 2.02 24.06 -3.01
CA THR A 92 0.96 23.81 -3.98
C THR A 92 1.21 22.60 -4.89
N THR A 93 2.46 22.15 -4.99
CA THR A 93 2.87 20.96 -5.76
C THR A 93 3.78 20.09 -4.90
N LEU A 94 3.20 19.11 -4.23
CA LEU A 94 3.94 18.12 -3.46
C LEU A 94 4.80 17.24 -4.40
N ARG A 95 6.04 16.95 -4.03
CA ARG A 95 6.93 16.06 -4.79
C ARG A 95 7.17 14.77 -4.00
N SER A 96 7.47 13.68 -4.70
CA SER A 96 7.83 12.40 -4.07
C SER A 96 9.07 12.51 -3.18
N GLY A 97 10.01 13.40 -3.50
CA GLY A 97 11.14 13.72 -2.64
C GLY A 97 10.76 14.29 -1.26
N ASP A 98 9.57 14.91 -1.12
CA ASP A 98 9.07 15.38 0.17
C ASP A 98 8.72 14.21 1.10
N PHE A 99 8.09 13.18 0.56
CA PHE A 99 7.82 11.93 1.29
C PHE A 99 9.10 11.24 1.72
N ASN A 100 10.09 11.12 0.84
CA ASN A 100 11.38 10.52 1.21
C ASN A 100 12.06 11.27 2.35
N ARG A 101 12.02 12.61 2.35
CA ARG A 101 12.55 13.42 3.46
C ARG A 101 11.77 13.23 4.75
N LEU A 102 10.44 13.15 4.66
CA LEU A 102 9.58 12.82 5.81
C LEU A 102 9.97 11.47 6.40
N LEU A 103 10.04 10.42 5.58
CA LEU A 103 10.37 9.07 6.01
C LEU A 103 11.77 9.03 6.65
N GLN A 104 12.76 9.76 6.13
CA GLN A 104 14.06 9.86 6.79
C GLN A 104 14.00 10.53 8.17
N ARG A 105 13.17 11.57 8.35
CA ARG A 105 12.97 12.20 9.67
C ARG A 105 12.23 11.27 10.63
N ALA A 106 11.31 10.46 10.12
CA ALA A 106 10.54 9.52 10.92
C ALA A 106 11.37 8.35 11.46
N LYS A 107 12.52 8.02 10.84
CA LYS A 107 13.39 6.91 11.28
C LYS A 107 13.88 7.00 12.72
N THR A 108 13.97 8.20 13.28
CA THR A 108 14.38 8.39 14.68
C THR A 108 13.22 8.32 15.66
N LEU A 109 11.98 8.20 15.18
CA LEU A 109 10.79 8.12 16.01
C LEU A 109 10.49 6.67 16.40
N PRO A 110 9.94 6.45 17.61
CA PRO A 110 9.49 5.11 18.04
C PRO A 110 8.27 4.60 17.25
N VAL A 111 7.73 5.40 16.34
CA VAL A 111 6.53 5.12 15.53
C VAL A 111 6.83 5.12 14.02
N VAL A 112 8.08 4.87 13.63
CA VAL A 112 8.51 4.88 12.22
C VAL A 112 7.61 4.02 11.32
N ASP A 113 7.27 2.81 11.76
CA ASP A 113 6.46 1.88 10.96
C ASP A 113 5.04 2.40 10.73
N LEU A 114 4.45 3.01 11.74
CA LEU A 114 3.14 3.66 11.62
C LEU A 114 3.19 4.83 10.63
N VAL A 115 4.24 5.65 10.68
CA VAL A 115 4.42 6.74 9.71
C VAL A 115 4.56 6.19 8.29
N ASN A 116 5.37 5.15 8.11
CA ASN A 116 5.55 4.47 6.82
C ASN A 116 4.20 3.96 6.28
N GLU A 117 3.41 3.32 7.13
CA GLU A 117 2.12 2.76 6.76
C GLU A 117 1.09 3.83 6.38
N VAL A 118 0.96 4.90 7.17
CA VAL A 118 0.03 6.01 6.88
C VAL A 118 0.45 6.73 5.58
N VAL A 119 1.75 6.92 5.36
CA VAL A 119 2.28 7.47 4.11
C VAL A 119 1.92 6.59 2.92
N LEU A 120 2.13 5.27 3.00
CA LEU A 120 1.81 4.34 1.91
C LEU A 120 0.31 4.36 1.58
N ARG A 121 -0.56 4.37 2.61
CA ARG A 121 -2.03 4.45 2.43
C ARG A 121 -2.50 5.77 1.82
N SER A 122 -1.75 6.85 2.04
CA SER A 122 -2.06 8.15 1.43
C SER A 122 -1.80 8.18 -0.08
N GLN A 123 -0.97 7.27 -0.61
CA GLN A 123 -0.63 7.23 -2.03
C GLN A 123 -1.82 6.83 -2.91
N SER A 124 -1.80 7.31 -4.15
CA SER A 124 -2.72 6.91 -5.20
C SER A 124 -2.26 5.58 -5.83
N GLN A 125 -3.17 4.84 -6.43
CA GLN A 125 -2.81 3.62 -7.15
C GLN A 125 -2.27 3.97 -8.54
N ALA A 126 -1.24 3.26 -9.00
CA ALA A 126 -0.78 3.38 -10.38
C ALA A 126 -1.77 2.73 -11.36
N VAL A 127 -1.94 3.34 -12.53
CA VAL A 127 -2.84 2.87 -13.60
C VAL A 127 -2.16 3.00 -14.96
N TYR A 128 -2.74 2.36 -15.98
CA TYR A 128 -2.34 2.58 -17.36
C TYR A 128 -3.20 3.70 -17.97
N ALA A 129 -2.58 4.63 -18.68
CA ALA A 129 -3.26 5.73 -19.36
C ALA A 129 -2.48 6.19 -20.60
N PRO A 130 -3.16 6.68 -21.66
CA PRO A 130 -2.49 7.31 -22.79
C PRO A 130 -1.96 8.73 -22.45
N GLU A 131 -2.58 9.42 -21.49
CA GLU A 131 -2.09 10.71 -21.02
C GLU A 131 -0.95 10.54 -20.02
N ASN A 132 0.19 11.17 -20.29
CA ASN A 132 1.32 11.17 -19.36
C ASN A 132 1.15 12.25 -18.27
N ILE A 133 0.86 11.81 -17.04
CA ILE A 133 0.86 12.67 -15.84
C ILE A 133 2.10 12.43 -14.95
N GLY A 134 3.06 11.63 -15.42
CA GLY A 134 4.20 11.16 -14.66
C GLY A 134 3.90 10.01 -13.71
N HIS A 135 4.93 9.58 -12.99
CA HIS A 135 4.85 8.52 -12.00
C HIS A 135 5.38 9.01 -10.66
N PHE A 136 4.47 9.48 -9.80
CA PHE A 136 4.79 10.08 -8.50
C PHE A 136 5.66 9.16 -7.64
N GLY A 137 5.24 7.91 -7.42
CA GLY A 137 5.97 6.96 -6.56
C GLY A 137 7.42 6.66 -6.99
N LEU A 138 7.74 6.81 -8.28
CA LEU A 138 9.09 6.57 -8.83
C LEU A 138 9.86 7.87 -9.08
N ASN A 139 9.24 9.03 -8.84
CA ASN A 139 9.78 10.34 -9.20
C ASN A 139 10.23 10.41 -10.68
N LEU A 140 9.39 9.91 -11.58
CA LEU A 140 9.66 9.90 -13.02
C LEU A 140 8.66 10.79 -13.76
N GLN A 141 9.16 11.58 -14.72
CA GLN A 141 8.31 12.43 -15.57
C GLN A 141 7.55 11.63 -16.62
N ARG A 142 8.09 10.47 -17.01
CA ARG A 142 7.54 9.57 -18.01
C ARG A 142 7.99 8.15 -17.69
N TYR A 143 7.07 7.21 -17.82
CA TYR A 143 7.32 5.81 -17.53
C TYR A 143 6.29 4.95 -18.24
N ALA A 144 6.74 3.96 -18.99
CA ALA A 144 5.89 2.98 -19.66
C ALA A 144 6.47 1.59 -19.41
N HIS A 145 5.64 0.61 -19.09
CA HIS A 145 6.13 -0.77 -18.99
C HIS A 145 6.48 -1.27 -20.39
N PHE A 146 7.70 -1.78 -20.56
CA PHE A 146 8.24 -2.26 -21.83
C PHE A 146 8.90 -3.65 -21.70
N THR A 147 9.38 -3.99 -20.51
CA THR A 147 10.30 -5.11 -20.29
C THR A 147 9.65 -6.47 -20.05
N SER A 148 8.32 -6.64 -20.18
CA SER A 148 7.67 -7.95 -20.02
C SER A 148 6.42 -8.17 -20.91
N PRO A 149 6.53 -8.08 -22.24
CA PRO A 149 5.41 -8.27 -23.18
C PRO A 149 4.75 -9.66 -23.12
N ILE A 150 5.48 -10.69 -22.66
CA ILE A 150 4.95 -12.06 -22.52
C ILE A 150 3.80 -12.14 -21.50
N ARG A 151 3.81 -11.29 -20.46
CA ARG A 151 2.88 -11.37 -19.32
C ARG A 151 2.09 -10.09 -19.05
N ARG A 152 2.28 -9.06 -19.85
CA ARG A 152 1.59 -7.77 -19.73
C ARG A 152 1.28 -7.21 -21.10
N TYR A 153 0.00 -6.94 -21.35
CA TYR A 153 -0.47 -6.41 -22.62
C TYR A 153 -0.04 -4.95 -22.86
N ALA A 154 0.15 -4.16 -21.79
CA ALA A 154 0.70 -2.80 -21.89
C ALA A 154 2.08 -2.80 -22.56
N ASP A 155 2.97 -3.69 -22.13
CA ASP A 155 4.30 -3.84 -22.71
C ASP A 155 4.21 -4.24 -24.19
N LEU A 156 3.29 -5.15 -24.55
CA LEU A 156 3.06 -5.51 -25.96
C LEU A 156 2.64 -4.29 -26.80
N MET A 157 1.72 -3.46 -26.29
CA MET A 157 1.32 -2.22 -26.97
C MET A 157 2.49 -1.25 -27.16
N VAL A 158 3.34 -1.08 -26.14
CA VAL A 158 4.57 -0.26 -26.25
C VAL A 158 5.53 -0.83 -27.31
N HIS A 159 5.71 -2.15 -27.38
CA HIS A 159 6.49 -2.80 -28.43
C HIS A 159 5.92 -2.53 -29.82
N ARG A 160 4.61 -2.70 -30.01
CA ARG A 160 3.92 -2.39 -31.29
C ARG A 160 4.08 -0.93 -31.69
N SER A 161 3.96 -0.01 -30.73
CA SER A 161 4.20 1.41 -30.98
C SER A 161 5.64 1.69 -31.41
N LEU A 162 6.63 1.04 -30.78
CA LEU A 162 8.05 1.21 -31.15
C LEU A 162 8.32 0.66 -32.56
N ILE A 163 7.78 -0.51 -32.89
CA ILE A 163 7.91 -1.10 -34.24
C ILE A 163 7.39 -0.13 -35.30
N ARG A 164 6.22 0.48 -35.08
CA ARG A 164 5.65 1.46 -36.01
C ARG A 164 6.47 2.75 -36.05
N ALA A 165 6.80 3.32 -34.89
CA ALA A 165 7.47 4.63 -34.79
C ALA A 165 8.92 4.64 -35.30
N LEU A 166 9.57 3.48 -35.28
CA LEU A 166 10.95 3.28 -35.70
C LEU A 166 11.07 2.46 -36.99
N GLU A 167 9.94 2.15 -37.64
CA GLU A 167 9.89 1.42 -38.93
C GLU A 167 10.63 0.07 -38.90
N LEU A 168 10.48 -0.68 -37.80
CA LEU A 168 11.23 -1.93 -37.55
C LEU A 168 10.62 -3.18 -38.22
N GLY A 169 9.66 -3.00 -39.12
CA GLY A 169 8.99 -4.06 -39.85
C GLY A 169 7.53 -4.29 -39.43
N ALA A 170 7.05 -5.52 -39.59
CA ALA A 170 5.65 -5.89 -39.35
C ALA A 170 5.30 -5.96 -37.86
N GLY A 171 4.01 -5.84 -37.53
CA GLY A 171 3.52 -5.93 -36.15
C GLY A 171 3.51 -4.59 -35.40
N GLY A 172 3.59 -3.47 -36.13
CA GLY A 172 3.38 -2.14 -35.55
C GLY A 172 1.93 -1.90 -35.11
N VAL A 173 1.73 -0.93 -34.21
CA VAL A 173 0.38 -0.56 -33.74
C VAL A 173 -0.48 -0.06 -34.90
N THR A 174 -1.71 -0.55 -35.01
CA THR A 174 -2.66 -0.13 -36.07
C THR A 174 -3.32 1.21 -35.74
N ASP A 175 -3.98 1.84 -36.71
CA ASP A 175 -4.72 3.09 -36.48
C ASP A 175 -5.95 2.90 -35.59
N ASP A 176 -6.61 1.75 -35.69
CA ASP A 176 -7.75 1.39 -34.83
C ASP A 176 -7.29 1.23 -33.37
N GLU A 177 -6.23 0.46 -33.13
CA GLU A 177 -5.64 0.32 -31.80
C GLU A 177 -5.15 1.66 -31.23
N ALA A 178 -4.55 2.52 -32.06
CA ALA A 178 -4.13 3.85 -31.65
C ALA A 178 -5.34 4.73 -31.26
N GLY A 179 -6.45 4.61 -31.99
CA GLY A 179 -7.72 5.30 -31.68
C GLY A 179 -8.40 4.81 -30.39
N GLN A 180 -8.14 3.55 -29.99
CA GLN A 180 -8.76 2.90 -28.83
C GLN A 180 -7.84 2.82 -27.60
N LEU A 181 -6.70 3.52 -27.58
CA LEU A 181 -5.72 3.41 -26.49
C LEU A 181 -6.29 3.63 -25.09
N LYS A 182 -7.26 4.55 -24.96
CA LYS A 182 -7.91 4.84 -23.68
C LYS A 182 -8.66 3.62 -23.14
N ASP A 183 -9.44 2.96 -24.00
CA ASP A 183 -10.23 1.78 -23.64
C ASP A 183 -9.32 0.58 -23.37
N ILE A 184 -8.28 0.41 -24.18
CA ILE A 184 -7.24 -0.61 -23.96
C ILE A 184 -6.57 -0.38 -22.59
N ALA A 185 -6.14 0.83 -22.28
CA ALA A 185 -5.47 1.16 -21.01
C ALA A 185 -6.38 0.92 -19.79
N GLN A 186 -7.68 1.25 -19.92
CA GLN A 186 -8.68 0.98 -18.89
C GLN A 186 -8.85 -0.53 -18.68
N ALA A 187 -9.03 -1.30 -19.76
CA ALA A 187 -9.18 -2.76 -19.69
C ALA A 187 -7.96 -3.47 -19.07
N ILE A 188 -6.75 -3.00 -19.38
CA ILE A 188 -5.51 -3.50 -18.75
C ILE A 188 -5.55 -3.20 -17.24
N SER A 189 -5.89 -1.98 -16.84
CA SER A 189 -5.95 -1.58 -15.43
C SER A 189 -7.01 -2.35 -14.64
N ASP A 190 -8.19 -2.58 -15.23
CA ASP A 190 -9.24 -3.42 -14.63
C ASP A 190 -8.80 -4.88 -14.46
N THR A 191 -8.15 -5.43 -15.49
CA THR A 191 -7.65 -6.81 -15.46
C THR A 191 -6.53 -6.98 -14.44
N GLU A 192 -5.64 -6.00 -14.31
CA GLU A 192 -4.61 -5.95 -13.27
C GLU A 192 -5.26 -5.98 -11.87
N ARG A 193 -6.25 -5.13 -11.60
CA ARG A 193 -6.97 -5.11 -10.31
C ARG A 193 -7.63 -6.46 -10.01
N ARG A 194 -8.30 -7.05 -10.99
CA ARG A 194 -8.94 -8.36 -10.84
C ARG A 194 -7.92 -9.46 -10.56
N ALA A 195 -6.78 -9.47 -11.26
CA ALA A 195 -5.72 -10.44 -11.04
C ALA A 195 -5.10 -10.31 -9.64
N MET A 196 -4.81 -9.08 -9.19
CA MET A 196 -4.30 -8.84 -7.82
C MET A 196 -5.30 -9.29 -6.74
N ALA A 197 -6.60 -9.04 -6.93
CA ALA A 197 -7.63 -9.48 -6.00
C ALA A 197 -7.70 -11.00 -5.90
N ALA A 198 -7.67 -11.70 -7.04
CA ALA A 198 -7.67 -13.15 -7.09
C ALA A 198 -6.39 -13.77 -6.49
N GLU A 199 -5.22 -13.17 -6.73
CA GLU A 199 -3.96 -13.60 -6.13
C GLU A 199 -4.01 -13.47 -4.60
N ARG A 200 -4.49 -12.32 -4.09
CA ARG A 200 -4.64 -12.10 -2.65
C ARG A 200 -5.62 -13.10 -2.03
N GLU A 201 -6.80 -13.26 -2.61
CA GLU A 201 -7.81 -14.21 -2.11
C GLU A 201 -7.26 -15.65 -2.10
N THR A 202 -6.52 -16.05 -3.12
CA THR A 202 -5.89 -17.37 -3.17
C THR A 202 -4.84 -17.53 -2.08
N ALA A 203 -3.98 -16.52 -1.88
CA ALA A 203 -2.99 -16.53 -0.81
C ALA A 203 -3.65 -16.61 0.58
N ASP A 204 -4.69 -15.81 0.83
CA ASP A 204 -5.44 -15.80 2.08
C ASP A 204 -6.03 -17.19 2.39
N ARG A 205 -6.65 -17.84 1.40
CA ARG A 205 -7.20 -19.21 1.53
C ARG A 205 -6.12 -20.24 1.83
N LEU A 206 -5.00 -20.19 1.12
CA LEU A 206 -3.88 -21.12 1.30
C LEU A 206 -3.20 -20.95 2.66
N ILE A 207 -3.02 -19.71 3.10
CA ILE A 207 -2.44 -19.39 4.42
C ILE A 207 -3.41 -19.79 5.54
N ALA A 208 -4.70 -19.53 5.40
CA ALA A 208 -5.71 -20.00 6.36
C ALA A 208 -5.74 -21.53 6.44
N GLY A 209 -5.62 -22.24 5.32
CA GLY A 209 -5.45 -23.69 5.28
C GLY A 209 -4.19 -24.18 6.01
N TYR A 210 -3.08 -23.49 5.84
CA TYR A 210 -1.82 -23.77 6.56
C TYR A 210 -1.94 -23.55 8.08
N LEU A 211 -2.69 -22.54 8.50
CA LEU A 211 -2.87 -22.19 9.92
C LEU A 211 -4.01 -22.95 10.61
N ALA A 212 -4.87 -23.64 9.87
CA ALA A 212 -6.01 -24.38 10.43
C ALA A 212 -5.58 -25.45 11.45
N ASP A 213 -4.47 -26.13 11.21
CA ASP A 213 -3.90 -27.13 12.14
C ASP A 213 -3.25 -26.50 13.39
N ARG A 214 -3.27 -25.16 13.51
CA ARG A 214 -2.64 -24.38 14.59
C ARG A 214 -3.62 -23.52 15.39
N VAL A 215 -4.93 -23.80 15.31
CA VAL A 215 -5.91 -23.15 16.18
C VAL A 215 -5.54 -23.39 17.65
N GLY A 216 -5.59 -22.34 18.45
CA GLY A 216 -5.11 -22.29 19.84
C GLY A 216 -3.67 -21.82 20.01
N ALA A 217 -2.87 -21.78 18.93
CA ALA A 217 -1.49 -21.30 19.00
C ALA A 217 -1.41 -19.76 19.10
N GLU A 218 -0.32 -19.28 19.72
CA GLU A 218 -0.03 -17.87 19.87
C GLU A 218 0.99 -17.40 18.83
N PHE A 219 0.80 -16.18 18.33
CA PHE A 219 1.64 -15.60 17.30
C PHE A 219 2.04 -14.16 17.65
N PRO A 220 3.28 -13.75 17.34
CA PRO A 220 3.61 -12.34 17.22
C PRO A 220 2.89 -11.78 16.00
N ALA A 221 2.29 -10.60 16.17
CA ALA A 221 1.59 -9.91 15.10
C ALA A 221 1.75 -8.41 15.23
N ARG A 222 1.38 -7.70 14.19
CA ARG A 222 1.31 -6.25 14.16
C ARG A 222 -0.08 -5.80 13.80
N ILE A 223 -0.60 -4.76 14.44
CA ILE A 223 -1.88 -4.16 14.07
C ILE A 223 -1.73 -3.52 12.69
N SER A 224 -2.39 -4.12 11.70
CA SER A 224 -2.42 -3.67 10.30
C SER A 224 -3.69 -2.89 9.98
N GLY A 225 -4.61 -2.70 10.92
CA GLY A 225 -5.82 -1.93 10.66
C GLY A 225 -6.63 -1.74 11.92
N VAL A 226 -7.33 -0.61 12.00
CA VAL A 226 -8.15 -0.25 13.14
C VAL A 226 -9.49 0.22 12.62
N THR A 227 -10.55 -0.35 13.17
CA THR A 227 -11.94 -0.03 12.83
C THR A 227 -12.79 -0.02 14.09
N ARG A 228 -14.05 0.44 13.97
CA ARG A 228 -15.01 0.39 15.09
C ARG A 228 -15.33 -1.04 15.55
N SER A 229 -15.26 -2.02 14.66
CA SER A 229 -15.60 -3.42 14.98
C SER A 229 -14.43 -4.20 15.58
N GLY A 230 -13.20 -3.69 15.48
CA GLY A 230 -12.01 -4.40 15.94
C GLY A 230 -10.73 -4.01 15.21
N LEU A 231 -9.73 -4.87 15.35
CA LEU A 231 -8.38 -4.69 14.83
C LEU A 231 -8.10 -5.73 13.74
N PHE A 232 -7.52 -5.28 12.63
CA PHE A 232 -6.82 -6.18 11.72
C PHE A 232 -5.39 -6.35 12.23
N VAL A 233 -4.93 -7.60 12.26
CA VAL A 233 -3.58 -7.97 12.68
C VAL A 233 -2.91 -8.76 11.58
N ARG A 234 -1.62 -8.51 11.36
CA ARG A 234 -0.76 -9.24 10.44
C ARG A 234 0.27 -10.03 11.22
N LEU A 235 0.31 -11.35 11.04
CA LEU A 235 1.30 -12.20 11.70
C LEU A 235 2.70 -11.89 11.19
N SER A 236 3.68 -11.78 12.10
CA SER A 236 5.04 -11.37 11.72
C SER A 236 5.76 -12.41 10.85
N ASP A 237 5.53 -13.70 11.11
CA ASP A 237 6.26 -14.79 10.44
C ASP A 237 5.67 -15.16 9.07
N THR A 238 4.34 -15.16 8.98
CA THR A 238 3.63 -15.63 7.79
C THR A 238 3.02 -14.50 6.97
N GLY A 239 3.00 -13.26 7.49
CA GLY A 239 2.30 -12.13 6.90
C GLY A 239 0.78 -12.32 6.77
N ALA A 240 0.22 -13.34 7.41
CA ALA A 240 -1.21 -13.63 7.38
C ALA A 240 -2.00 -12.50 8.02
N ASP A 241 -3.00 -11.99 7.32
CA ASP A 241 -3.96 -11.04 7.89
C ASP A 241 -5.08 -11.79 8.62
N GLY A 242 -5.54 -11.25 9.74
CA GLY A 242 -6.76 -11.69 10.38
C GLY A 242 -7.35 -10.63 11.29
N PHE A 243 -8.41 -11.00 12.01
CA PHE A 243 -9.24 -10.05 12.72
C PHE A 243 -9.40 -10.37 14.20
N VAL A 244 -9.23 -9.35 15.04
CA VAL A 244 -9.53 -9.36 16.47
C VAL A 244 -10.78 -8.50 16.72
N PRO A 245 -11.94 -9.10 17.05
CA PRO A 245 -13.13 -8.34 17.38
C PRO A 245 -12.92 -7.43 18.60
N ALA A 246 -13.41 -6.19 18.55
CA ALA A 246 -13.28 -5.26 19.68
C ALA A 246 -13.90 -5.82 20.97
N ALA A 247 -14.99 -6.57 20.86
CA ALA A 247 -15.68 -7.21 21.98
C ALA A 247 -14.86 -8.28 22.70
N THR A 248 -13.79 -8.79 22.08
CA THR A 248 -12.89 -9.79 22.70
C THR A 248 -11.62 -9.15 23.29
N ILE A 249 -11.48 -7.83 23.20
CA ILE A 249 -10.30 -7.12 23.71
C ILE A 249 -10.53 -6.75 25.16
N GLY A 250 -9.84 -7.44 26.07
CA GLY A 250 -9.85 -7.12 27.50
C GLY A 250 -11.26 -7.04 28.11
N ASN A 251 -11.38 -6.26 29.18
CA ASN A 251 -12.64 -6.06 29.90
C ASN A 251 -12.93 -4.55 30.02
N ASP A 252 -13.03 -3.92 28.85
CA ASP A 252 -13.24 -2.48 28.69
C ASP A 252 -14.07 -2.18 27.42
N TYR A 253 -14.63 -0.98 27.33
CA TYR A 253 -15.30 -0.50 26.13
C TYR A 253 -14.31 0.30 25.29
N PHE A 254 -13.94 -0.24 24.11
CA PHE A 254 -12.97 0.38 23.21
C PHE A 254 -13.65 1.27 22.18
N ARG A 255 -13.28 2.56 22.15
CA ARG A 255 -13.73 3.53 21.14
C ARG A 255 -12.72 3.67 20.03
N HIS A 256 -13.20 3.84 18.80
CA HIS A 256 -12.36 4.11 17.65
C HIS A 256 -12.06 5.60 17.52
N HIS A 257 -10.78 5.94 17.62
CA HIS A 257 -10.23 7.26 17.40
C HIS A 257 -9.59 7.29 16.00
N GLU A 258 -10.35 7.77 15.03
CA GLU A 258 -9.97 7.72 13.61
C GLU A 258 -8.70 8.53 13.31
N ALA A 259 -8.57 9.73 13.89
CA ALA A 259 -7.39 10.58 13.72
C ALA A 259 -6.11 10.00 14.35
N GLU A 260 -6.25 9.20 15.40
CA GLU A 260 -5.12 8.53 16.08
C GLU A 260 -4.85 7.13 15.53
N HIS A 261 -5.67 6.66 14.58
CA HIS A 261 -5.68 5.28 14.10
C HIS A 261 -5.62 4.25 15.24
N ALA A 262 -6.50 4.43 16.24
CA ALA A 262 -6.44 3.70 17.50
C ALA A 262 -7.80 3.23 18.03
N LEU A 263 -7.82 2.09 18.72
CA LEU A 263 -8.88 1.72 19.65
C LEU A 263 -8.40 2.04 21.08
N ILE A 264 -9.15 2.88 21.81
CA ILE A 264 -8.80 3.32 23.16
C ILE A 264 -9.89 2.90 24.14
N GLY A 265 -9.50 2.24 25.23
CA GLY A 265 -10.40 1.79 26.28
C GLY A 265 -10.87 2.95 27.16
N ASP A 266 -12.19 3.06 27.35
CA ASP A 266 -12.81 4.14 28.13
C ASP A 266 -12.39 4.13 29.61
N ARG A 267 -12.25 2.94 30.22
CA ARG A 267 -11.95 2.80 31.65
C ARG A 267 -10.45 2.67 31.92
N THR A 268 -9.75 1.91 31.08
CA THR A 268 -8.35 1.54 31.29
C THR A 268 -7.37 2.53 30.67
N GLY A 269 -7.80 3.27 29.64
CA GLY A 269 -6.93 4.10 28.82
C GLY A 269 -5.91 3.31 28.00
N GLU A 270 -6.05 1.98 27.91
CA GLU A 270 -5.24 1.16 27.02
C GLU A 270 -5.55 1.53 25.57
N ALA A 271 -4.51 1.71 24.76
CA ALA A 271 -4.65 2.05 23.36
C ALA A 271 -3.94 1.02 22.49
N TYR A 272 -4.67 0.53 21.48
CA TYR A 272 -4.19 -0.35 20.42
C TYR A 272 -4.14 0.46 19.14
N ARG A 273 -2.94 0.84 18.71
CA ARG A 273 -2.73 1.72 17.55
C ARG A 273 -2.30 0.92 16.34
N LEU A 274 -2.60 1.46 15.16
CA LEU A 274 -2.01 0.98 13.92
C LEU A 274 -0.47 0.91 14.07
N GLY A 275 0.13 -0.17 13.58
CA GLY A 275 1.57 -0.40 13.65
C GLY A 275 2.09 -0.96 14.98
N ASP A 276 1.29 -1.05 16.05
CA ASP A 276 1.73 -1.66 17.31
C ASP A 276 2.00 -3.16 17.15
N ASP A 277 3.11 -3.63 17.72
CA ASP A 277 3.41 -5.05 17.88
C ASP A 277 2.60 -5.63 19.05
N VAL A 278 1.96 -6.77 18.81
CA VAL A 278 1.03 -7.44 19.72
C VAL A 278 1.25 -8.96 19.71
N ARG A 279 0.69 -9.62 20.72
CA ARG A 279 0.57 -11.09 20.78
C ARG A 279 -0.89 -11.47 20.62
N VAL A 280 -1.16 -12.41 19.72
CA VAL A 280 -2.53 -12.88 19.44
C VAL A 280 -2.61 -14.39 19.48
N ARG A 281 -3.78 -14.93 19.86
CA ARG A 281 -4.06 -16.37 19.76
C ARG A 281 -5.03 -16.64 18.62
N LEU A 282 -4.71 -17.59 17.76
CA LEU A 282 -5.61 -18.01 16.69
C LEU A 282 -6.78 -18.78 17.30
N VAL A 283 -7.99 -18.27 17.14
CA VAL A 283 -9.20 -18.89 17.70
C VAL A 283 -10.02 -19.62 16.64
N GLU A 284 -9.88 -19.23 15.38
CA GLU A 284 -10.60 -19.83 14.27
C GLU A 284 -9.89 -19.55 12.95
N ALA A 285 -9.87 -20.56 12.08
CA ALA A 285 -9.39 -20.46 10.70
C ALA A 285 -10.45 -21.08 9.77
N ILE A 286 -10.85 -20.33 8.74
CA ILE A 286 -11.85 -20.77 7.75
C ILE A 286 -11.16 -20.74 6.37
N PRO A 287 -10.51 -21.85 5.95
CA PRO A 287 -9.71 -21.88 4.73
C PRO A 287 -10.47 -21.48 3.47
N MET A 288 -11.72 -21.95 3.31
CA MET A 288 -12.53 -21.60 2.14
C MET A 288 -12.84 -20.11 2.03
N ALA A 289 -12.93 -19.42 3.17
CA ALA A 289 -13.17 -17.98 3.23
C ALA A 289 -11.87 -17.16 3.27
N GLY A 290 -10.70 -17.80 3.40
CA GLY A 290 -9.42 -17.11 3.64
C GLY A 290 -9.41 -16.30 4.95
N ALA A 291 -10.25 -16.68 5.92
CA ALA A 291 -10.48 -15.87 7.11
C ALA A 291 -9.79 -16.46 8.34
N LEU A 292 -9.17 -15.59 9.13
CA LEU A 292 -8.55 -15.92 10.41
C LEU A 292 -9.10 -15.00 11.49
N ARG A 293 -9.57 -15.58 12.59
CA ARG A 293 -10.01 -14.84 13.78
C ARG A 293 -9.02 -15.06 14.90
N PHE A 294 -8.72 -13.98 15.58
CA PHE A 294 -7.78 -13.93 16.67
C PHE A 294 -8.41 -13.34 17.93
N GLU A 295 -7.82 -13.65 19.08
CA GLU A 295 -8.03 -12.92 20.33
C GLU A 295 -6.73 -12.21 20.75
N MET A 296 -6.88 -11.06 21.41
CA MET A 296 -5.75 -10.27 21.88
C MET A 296 -5.19 -10.83 23.19
N LEU A 297 -3.87 -11.04 23.26
CA LEU A 297 -3.20 -11.50 24.49
C LEU A 297 -2.38 -10.40 25.16
N SER A 298 -1.80 -9.48 24.38
CA SER A 298 -1.03 -8.36 24.90
C SER A 298 -1.92 -7.21 25.33
N SER A 299 -1.59 -6.56 26.44
CA SER A 299 -2.22 -5.30 26.86
C SER A 299 -1.88 -4.14 25.93
N GLY A 300 -2.80 -3.19 25.76
CA GLY A 300 -2.57 -2.00 24.95
C GLY A 300 -1.54 -1.06 25.59
N LYS A 301 -0.87 -0.24 24.78
CA LYS A 301 0.06 0.77 25.30
C LYS A 301 -0.76 1.88 25.96
N ARG A 302 -0.55 2.13 27.25
CA ARG A 302 -1.09 3.32 27.91
C ARG A 302 -0.37 4.55 27.36
N SER A 303 -1.12 5.54 26.89
CA SER A 303 -0.52 6.82 26.53
C SER A 303 0.07 7.46 27.79
N SER A 304 1.32 7.90 27.73
CA SER A 304 1.94 8.73 28.77
C SER A 304 1.53 10.20 28.68
N ALA A 305 0.43 10.51 27.99
CA ALA A 305 -0.12 11.86 27.92
C ALA A 305 -1.30 11.98 28.90
N PRO A 306 -1.26 12.91 29.87
CA PRO A 306 -2.35 13.06 30.82
C PRO A 306 -3.63 13.44 30.07
N ALA A 307 -4.76 12.86 30.50
CA ALA A 307 -6.08 13.40 30.23
C ALA A 307 -6.15 14.84 30.76
N GLY A 308 -5.81 15.83 29.93
CA GLY A 308 -5.77 17.23 30.37
C GLY A 308 -4.85 18.13 29.55
N LYS A 309 -5.25 18.45 28.32
CA LYS A 309 -5.15 19.77 27.64
C LYS A 309 -5.33 19.62 26.13
N ALA A 310 -6.52 19.16 25.72
CA ALA A 310 -7.04 19.47 24.40
C ALA A 310 -7.35 20.98 24.36
N ARG A 311 -6.36 21.83 24.03
CA ARG A 311 -6.63 23.20 23.56
C ARG A 311 -7.11 23.14 22.12
N TRP A 312 -8.24 22.51 21.88
CA TRP A 312 -9.03 22.69 20.67
C TRP A 312 -9.86 23.95 20.87
N ALA A 313 -9.20 25.11 20.73
CA ALA A 313 -9.90 26.38 20.71
C ALA A 313 -10.66 26.48 19.39
N HIS A 314 -11.98 26.30 19.47
CA HIS A 314 -12.98 26.74 18.50
C HIS A 314 -12.53 28.02 17.78
N ARG A 315 -12.18 27.89 16.49
CA ARG A 315 -12.01 29.03 15.59
C ARG A 315 -13.04 28.94 14.47
N GLY A 316 -14.10 29.74 14.63
CA GLY A 316 -15.25 29.87 13.73
C GLY A 316 -16.54 29.72 14.55
N LEU A 317 -17.44 30.70 14.69
CA LEU A 317 -17.74 31.90 13.93
C LEU A 317 -18.18 33.02 14.89
N ARG A 318 -17.58 34.22 14.78
CA ARG A 318 -18.25 35.45 15.23
C ARG A 318 -18.38 36.36 14.03
N GLY A 319 -19.62 36.48 13.56
CA GLY A 319 -20.02 37.34 12.46
C GLY A 319 -19.58 38.78 12.69
N ARG A 320 -19.02 39.37 11.63
CA ARG A 320 -18.86 40.82 11.49
C ARG A 320 -20.26 41.44 11.46
N ASN A 321 -20.67 42.03 12.58
CA ASN A 321 -21.75 43.01 12.56
C ASN A 321 -21.08 44.40 12.57
N ARG A 322 -20.98 45.03 11.39
CA ARG A 322 -20.63 46.44 11.26
C ARG A 322 -21.94 47.22 11.13
N ARG A 323 -22.25 48.04 12.12
CA ARG A 323 -23.18 49.17 12.00
C ARG A 323 -22.46 50.44 12.42
N ARG A 324 -22.75 51.49 11.64
CA ARG A 324 -22.25 52.87 11.65
C ARG A 324 -20.93 53.06 10.93
#